data_AF-A0A5A7N933-F1
#
_entry.id   AF-A0A5A7N933-F1
#
_cell.length_a   1.000
_cell.length_b   1.000
_cell.length_c   1.000
_cell.angle_alpha   90.00
_cell.angle_beta   90.00
_cell.angle_gamma   90.00
#
_symmetry.space_group_name_H-M   'P 1'
#
loop_
_entity.id
_entity.type
_entity.pdbx_description
1 polymer ?
#
loop_
_entity_poly.entity_id
_entity_poly.type
_entity_poly.pdbx_seq_one_letter_code
_entity_poly.pdbx_strand_id
1 'polypeptide(L)'
;MLVTTADLHPALIDLLLMTAQSLHDQAGLFEDAGQFPSAHKLSLPLNEDAARFHRRGPSFLQRVLPFWAATLLDRWLVMALPLLTLLIPLLRIFPPLYGWRIRAKISRPYRLLHEIEHACSDPTLKQSPGKTPAMDRDDALKRLSALDKSVENLRVPATYQADLHALKFHIQRVRDNLLNAQKNDSDEPPLSG
;
A
#
# COMPACT_ATOMS: atom_id res chain seq x y z
N MET A 1 -18.00 -33.64 -41.93
CA MET A 1 -16.84 -34.32 -41.31
C MET A 1 -15.83 -33.25 -40.90
N LEU A 2 -15.43 -33.16 -39.62
CA LEU A 2 -14.36 -32.25 -39.18
C LEU A 2 -13.02 -33.00 -39.15
N VAL A 3 -11.98 -32.42 -39.73
CA VAL A 3 -10.62 -32.96 -39.72
C VAL A 3 -9.70 -31.88 -39.15
N THR A 4 -8.89 -32.24 -38.14
CA THR A 4 -7.89 -31.34 -37.55
C THR A 4 -6.52 -32.01 -37.60
N THR A 5 -5.46 -31.20 -37.59
CA THR A 5 -4.07 -31.68 -37.40
C THR A 5 -3.82 -32.11 -35.96
N ALA A 6 -2.86 -33.01 -35.75
CA ALA A 6 -2.55 -33.60 -34.43
C ALA A 6 -1.91 -32.60 -33.44
N ASP A 7 -1.35 -31.49 -33.92
CA ASP A 7 -0.75 -30.43 -33.10
C ASP A 7 -1.77 -29.41 -32.56
N LEU A 8 -3.07 -29.66 -32.72
CA LEU A 8 -4.09 -28.75 -32.23
C LEU A 8 -4.27 -28.94 -30.71
N HIS A 9 -4.18 -27.84 -29.96
CA HIS A 9 -4.30 -27.87 -28.50
C HIS A 9 -5.63 -28.53 -28.09
N PRO A 10 -5.64 -29.54 -27.20
CA PRO A 10 -6.83 -30.36 -26.91
C PRO A 10 -8.09 -29.56 -26.55
N ALA A 11 -7.92 -28.44 -25.84
CA ALA A 11 -9.02 -27.53 -25.50
C ALA A 11 -9.74 -26.88 -26.70
N LEU A 12 -9.08 -26.72 -27.85
CA LEU A 12 -9.70 -26.21 -29.08
C LEU A 12 -10.51 -27.28 -29.80
N ILE A 13 -10.13 -28.56 -29.64
CA ILE A 13 -10.85 -29.70 -30.20
C ILE A 13 -12.22 -29.82 -29.53
N ASP A 14 -12.27 -29.74 -28.20
CA ASP A 14 -13.52 -29.76 -27.43
C ASP A 14 -14.41 -28.56 -27.76
N LEU A 15 -13.83 -27.37 -27.93
CA LEU A 15 -14.56 -26.15 -28.31
C LEU A 15 -15.14 -26.24 -29.72
N LEU A 16 -14.38 -26.78 -30.68
CA LEU A 16 -14.85 -27.02 -32.05
C LEU A 16 -15.98 -28.03 -32.07
N LEU A 17 -15.88 -29.12 -31.29
CA LEU A 17 -16.94 -30.13 -31.20
C LEU A 17 -18.22 -29.53 -30.59
N MET A 18 -18.10 -28.77 -29.51
CA MET A 18 -19.25 -28.14 -28.84
C MET A 18 -19.91 -27.06 -29.72
N THR A 19 -19.10 -26.30 -30.47
CA THR A 19 -19.60 -25.29 -31.41
C THR A 19 -20.20 -25.92 -32.65
N ALA A 20 -19.61 -26.99 -33.19
CA ALA A 20 -20.16 -27.73 -34.31
C ALA A 20 -21.51 -28.35 -33.92
N GLN A 21 -21.64 -28.90 -32.71
CA GLN A 21 -22.89 -29.46 -32.22
C GLN A 21 -23.97 -28.39 -32.04
N SER A 22 -23.59 -27.19 -31.56
CA SER A 22 -24.49 -26.04 -31.41
C SER A 22 -24.92 -25.41 -32.75
N LEU A 23 -24.02 -25.38 -33.74
CA LEU A 23 -24.31 -24.84 -35.09
C LEU A 23 -25.06 -25.83 -35.99
N HIS A 24 -24.89 -27.14 -35.79
CA HIS A 24 -25.61 -28.19 -36.53
C HIS A 24 -26.87 -28.69 -35.81
N ASP A 25 -27.30 -28.03 -34.72
CA ASP A 25 -28.58 -28.34 -34.07
C ASP A 25 -29.80 -27.92 -34.92
N GLN A 26 -29.58 -27.15 -36.00
CA GLN A 26 -30.58 -26.88 -37.03
C GLN A 26 -30.39 -27.83 -38.21
N ALA A 27 -31.35 -28.74 -38.39
CA ALA A 27 -31.40 -29.69 -39.49
C ALA A 27 -31.14 -29.02 -40.86
N GLY A 28 -30.02 -29.36 -41.49
CA GLY A 28 -29.78 -29.07 -42.89
C GLY A 28 -30.59 -30.03 -43.77
N LEU A 29 -30.92 -29.59 -44.98
CA LEU A 29 -31.81 -30.24 -45.97
C LEU A 29 -31.49 -31.71 -46.38
N PHE A 30 -30.48 -32.36 -45.79
CA PHE A 30 -30.08 -33.73 -46.14
C PHE A 30 -29.67 -34.64 -44.96
N GLU A 31 -29.80 -34.24 -43.68
CA GLU A 31 -29.51 -35.13 -42.53
C GLU A 31 -30.45 -34.88 -41.33
N ASP A 32 -30.81 -35.95 -40.61
CA ASP A 32 -31.65 -35.90 -39.41
C ASP A 32 -30.90 -35.28 -38.21
N ALA A 33 -31.63 -34.45 -37.45
CA ALA A 33 -31.12 -33.75 -36.27
C ALA A 33 -30.55 -34.73 -35.23
N GLY A 34 -29.34 -34.44 -34.74
CA GLY A 34 -28.69 -35.18 -33.65
C GLY A 34 -27.74 -36.31 -34.07
N GLN A 35 -27.47 -36.52 -35.37
CA GLN A 35 -26.47 -37.50 -35.82
C GLN A 35 -25.05 -36.94 -35.99
N PHE A 36 -24.85 -35.63 -35.78
CA PHE A 36 -23.54 -35.01 -35.88
C PHE A 36 -22.98 -34.67 -34.48
N PRO A 37 -21.73 -35.08 -34.14
CA PRO A 37 -20.78 -35.88 -34.92
C PRO A 37 -20.90 -37.40 -34.67
N SER A 38 -21.11 -38.20 -35.72
CA SER A 38 -21.18 -39.66 -35.63
C SER A 38 -19.78 -40.32 -35.64
N ALA A 39 -19.53 -41.25 -34.73
CA ALA A 39 -18.31 -42.08 -34.69
C ALA A 39 -18.30 -43.28 -35.67
N HIS A 40 -19.38 -43.49 -36.42
CA HIS A 40 -19.47 -44.60 -37.37
C HIS A 40 -19.05 -44.17 -38.79
N LYS A 41 -18.15 -44.96 -39.39
CA LYS A 41 -17.48 -44.76 -40.69
C LYS A 41 -16.41 -43.66 -40.71
N LEU A 42 -15.44 -43.74 -39.80
CA LEU A 42 -14.21 -42.94 -39.89
C LEU A 42 -13.12 -43.73 -40.65
N SER A 43 -12.60 -43.15 -41.72
CA SER A 43 -11.43 -43.63 -42.46
C SER A 43 -10.09 -43.18 -41.84
N LEU A 44 -10.15 -42.50 -40.68
CA LEU A 44 -9.02 -41.91 -39.95
C LEU A 44 -9.10 -42.29 -38.46
N PRO A 45 -7.96 -42.45 -37.77
CA PRO A 45 -7.93 -42.85 -36.36
C PRO A 45 -8.55 -41.77 -35.46
N LEU A 46 -9.41 -42.21 -34.53
CA LEU A 46 -10.14 -41.35 -33.60
C LEU A 46 -9.24 -40.92 -32.44
N ASN A 47 -9.21 -39.61 -32.15
CA ASN A 47 -8.43 -39.05 -31.04
C ASN A 47 -9.01 -39.47 -29.67
N GLU A 48 -8.16 -39.87 -28.72
CA GLU A 48 -8.53 -40.38 -27.39
C GLU A 48 -9.37 -39.37 -26.57
N ASP A 49 -9.19 -38.07 -26.81
CA ASP A 49 -9.94 -37.00 -26.13
C ASP A 49 -11.40 -36.93 -26.59
N ALA A 50 -11.67 -37.18 -27.88
CA ALA A 50 -13.03 -37.24 -28.42
C ALA A 50 -13.81 -38.43 -27.87
N ALA A 51 -13.13 -39.55 -27.58
CA ALA A 51 -13.73 -40.72 -26.93
C ALA A 51 -14.06 -40.44 -25.44
N ARG A 52 -13.31 -39.55 -24.77
CA ARG A 52 -13.53 -39.18 -23.37
C ARG A 52 -14.70 -38.21 -23.21
N PHE A 53 -14.85 -37.24 -24.10
CA PHE A 53 -15.98 -36.31 -24.15
C PHE A 53 -17.32 -37.06 -24.31
N HIS A 54 -17.34 -38.06 -25.18
CA HIS A 54 -18.53 -38.88 -25.44
C HIS A 54 -18.96 -39.78 -24.26
N ARG A 55 -18.04 -40.07 -23.31
CA ARG A 55 -18.29 -41.01 -22.19
C ARG A 55 -18.61 -40.34 -20.85
N ARG A 56 -18.19 -39.10 -20.59
CA ARG A 56 -18.25 -38.51 -19.24
C ARG A 56 -19.03 -37.20 -19.09
N GLY A 57 -19.36 -36.51 -20.18
CA GLY A 57 -20.02 -35.19 -20.10
C GLY A 57 -19.11 -34.09 -19.52
N PRO A 58 -19.50 -32.82 -19.68
CA PRO A 58 -18.66 -31.67 -19.33
C PRO A 58 -18.48 -31.49 -17.80
N SER A 59 -17.28 -31.06 -17.40
CA SER A 59 -16.88 -30.87 -16.00
C SER A 59 -17.66 -29.72 -15.33
N PHE A 60 -18.07 -29.88 -14.07
CA PHE A 60 -18.85 -28.90 -13.31
C PHE A 60 -18.16 -27.52 -13.20
N LEU A 61 -16.82 -27.46 -13.32
CA LEU A 61 -16.04 -26.22 -13.35
C LEU A 61 -16.22 -25.43 -14.66
N GLN A 62 -16.50 -26.10 -15.79
CA GLN A 62 -16.81 -25.46 -17.08
C GLN A 62 -18.20 -24.81 -17.08
N ARG A 63 -19.06 -25.11 -16.10
CA ARG A 63 -20.41 -24.55 -15.99
C ARG A 63 -20.45 -23.19 -15.26
N VAL A 64 -19.42 -22.86 -14.48
CA VAL A 64 -19.39 -21.62 -13.68
C VAL A 64 -18.31 -20.64 -14.15
N LEU A 65 -17.19 -21.11 -14.71
CA LEU A 65 -16.20 -20.24 -15.34
C LEU A 65 -16.23 -20.39 -16.87
N PRO A 66 -16.66 -19.37 -17.62
CA PRO A 66 -16.54 -19.35 -19.08
C PRO A 66 -15.05 -19.36 -19.51
N PHE A 67 -14.77 -19.93 -20.68
CA PHE A 67 -13.41 -20.18 -21.19
C PHE A 67 -12.48 -18.96 -21.20
N TRP A 68 -13.04 -17.75 -21.38
CA TRP A 68 -12.27 -16.50 -21.30
C TRP A 68 -11.72 -16.24 -19.89
N ALA A 69 -12.44 -16.59 -18.83
CA ALA A 69 -11.97 -16.39 -17.46
C ALA A 69 -10.83 -17.37 -17.11
N ALA A 70 -10.92 -18.64 -17.54
CA ALA A 70 -9.88 -19.63 -17.31
C ALA A 70 -8.57 -19.29 -18.05
N THR A 71 -8.66 -18.90 -19.32
CA THR A 71 -7.49 -18.54 -20.15
C THR A 71 -6.90 -17.18 -19.79
N LEU A 72 -7.73 -16.22 -19.36
CA LEU A 72 -7.22 -14.98 -18.78
C LEU A 72 -6.51 -15.27 -17.47
N LEU A 73 -7.13 -15.98 -16.53
CA LEU A 73 -6.51 -16.20 -15.23
C LEU A 73 -5.17 -16.92 -15.34
N ASP A 74 -5.05 -17.92 -16.22
CA ASP A 74 -3.78 -18.63 -16.46
C ASP A 74 -2.68 -17.70 -17.01
N ARG A 75 -3.02 -16.88 -18.02
CA ARG A 75 -2.09 -15.86 -18.55
C ARG A 75 -1.73 -14.77 -17.53
N TRP A 76 -2.70 -14.32 -16.73
CA TRP A 76 -2.50 -13.35 -15.66
C TRP A 76 -1.65 -13.93 -14.53
N LEU A 77 -1.80 -15.21 -14.17
CA LEU A 77 -1.00 -15.85 -13.12
C LEU A 77 0.46 -15.97 -13.54
N VAL A 78 0.73 -16.40 -14.79
CA VAL A 78 2.08 -16.51 -15.34
C VAL A 78 2.79 -15.15 -15.37
N MET A 79 2.07 -14.06 -15.67
CA MET A 79 2.61 -12.69 -15.63
C MET A 79 2.66 -12.11 -14.21
N ALA A 80 1.71 -12.46 -13.33
CA ALA A 80 1.65 -11.99 -11.96
C ALA A 80 2.73 -12.65 -11.10
N LEU A 81 3.16 -13.87 -11.42
CA LEU A 81 4.21 -14.58 -10.68
C LEU A 81 5.50 -13.75 -10.59
N PRO A 82 6.16 -13.33 -11.69
CA PRO A 82 7.36 -12.48 -11.62
C PRO A 82 7.06 -11.10 -11.03
N LEU A 83 5.88 -10.55 -11.27
CA LEU A 83 5.46 -9.27 -10.69
C LEU A 83 5.36 -9.36 -9.17
N LEU A 84 4.80 -10.43 -8.62
CA LEU A 84 4.71 -10.71 -7.18
C LEU A 84 6.10 -10.92 -6.58
N THR A 85 6.99 -11.66 -7.27
CA THR A 85 8.38 -11.83 -6.81
C THR A 85 9.10 -10.50 -6.68
N LEU A 86 8.79 -9.52 -7.55
CA LEU A 86 9.33 -8.16 -7.48
C LEU A 86 8.56 -7.25 -6.51
N LEU A 87 7.26 -7.47 -6.35
CA LEU A 87 6.39 -6.68 -5.49
C LEU A 87 6.61 -6.98 -4.00
N ILE A 88 6.89 -8.25 -3.65
CA ILE A 88 7.19 -8.65 -2.27
C ILE A 88 8.33 -7.82 -1.65
N PRO A 89 9.53 -7.70 -2.27
CA PRO A 89 10.59 -6.87 -1.72
C PRO A 89 10.21 -5.38 -1.74
N LEU A 90 9.43 -4.92 -2.73
CA LEU A 90 8.97 -3.54 -2.79
C LEU A 90 8.05 -3.20 -1.60
N LEU A 91 7.10 -4.07 -1.27
CA LEU A 91 6.23 -3.93 -0.09
C LEU A 91 7.01 -3.98 1.22
N ARG A 92 8.09 -4.77 1.30
CA ARG A 92 8.97 -4.81 2.47
C ARG A 92 9.73 -3.51 2.74
N ILE A 93 9.88 -2.64 1.73
CA ILE A 93 10.52 -1.31 1.86
C ILE A 93 9.55 -0.27 2.45
N PHE A 94 8.23 -0.46 2.36
CA PHE A 94 7.24 0.50 2.88
C PHE A 94 7.28 0.68 4.41
N PRO A 95 7.33 -0.38 5.24
CA PRO A 95 7.38 -0.24 6.70
C PRO A 95 8.53 0.66 7.22
N PRO A 96 9.80 0.49 6.80
CA PRO A 96 10.86 1.38 7.26
C PRO A 96 10.70 2.81 6.74
N LEU A 97 10.20 3.00 5.51
CA LEU A 97 9.92 4.34 4.96
C LEU A 97 8.85 5.08 5.76
N TYR A 98 7.82 4.37 6.21
CA TYR A 98 6.75 4.93 7.03
C TYR A 98 7.30 5.45 8.38
N GLY A 99 8.15 4.66 9.04
CA GLY A 99 8.82 5.07 10.27
C GLY A 99 9.72 6.29 10.09
N TRP A 100 10.48 6.37 8.99
CA TRP A 100 11.32 7.53 8.69
C TRP A 100 10.50 8.82 8.52
N ARG A 101 9.37 8.77 7.82
CA ARG A 101 8.49 9.95 7.65
C ARG A 101 7.97 10.49 8.99
N ILE A 102 7.58 9.62 9.91
CA ILE A 102 7.07 10.04 11.23
C ILE A 102 8.20 10.59 12.10
N ARG A 103 9.35 9.91 12.14
CA ARG A 103 10.55 10.40 12.86
C ARG A 103 11.01 11.77 12.35
N ALA A 104 10.95 12.00 11.04
CA ALA A 104 11.28 13.29 10.44
C ALA A 104 10.31 14.40 10.88
N LYS A 105 9.02 14.08 11.09
CA LYS A 105 8.03 15.03 11.61
C LYS A 105 8.28 15.41 13.08
N ILE A 106 8.66 14.46 13.93
CA ILE A 106 8.90 14.72 15.37
C ILE A 106 10.25 15.40 15.62
N SER A 107 11.28 15.09 14.82
CA SER A 107 12.62 15.67 14.99
C SER A 107 12.71 17.16 14.64
N ARG A 108 11.81 17.68 13.78
CA ARG A 108 11.78 19.11 13.44
C ARG A 108 11.43 19.98 14.65
N PRO A 109 10.31 19.77 15.36
CA PRO A 109 10.00 20.50 16.58
C PRO A 109 11.08 20.43 17.65
N TYR A 110 11.69 19.26 17.83
CA TYR A 110 12.80 19.08 18.79
C TYR A 110 14.00 19.97 18.47
N ARG A 111 14.40 20.07 17.18
CA ARG A 111 15.47 21.00 16.77
C ARG A 111 15.10 22.45 17.04
N LEU A 112 13.88 22.86 16.68
CA LEU A 112 13.42 24.22 16.90
C LEU A 112 13.39 24.59 18.38
N LEU A 113 12.96 23.67 19.25
CA LEU A 113 13.02 23.87 20.70
C LEU A 113 14.46 24.09 21.17
N HIS A 114 15.39 23.26 20.70
CA HIS A 114 16.80 23.37 21.06
C HIS A 114 17.45 24.65 20.54
N GLU A 115 17.08 25.07 19.32
CA GLU A 115 17.51 26.35 18.76
C GLU A 115 17.01 27.54 19.60
N ILE A 116 15.77 27.47 20.11
CA ILE A 116 15.21 28.48 21.03
C ILE A 116 15.99 28.51 22.34
N GLU A 117 16.26 27.36 22.95
CA GLU A 117 17.04 27.25 24.20
C GLU A 117 18.44 27.84 24.07
N HIS A 118 19.11 27.61 22.93
CA HIS A 118 20.47 28.10 22.68
C HIS A 118 20.56 29.55 22.25
N ALA A 119 19.53 30.07 21.57
CA ALA A 119 19.54 31.44 21.08
C ALA A 119 19.09 32.45 22.14
N CYS A 120 18.37 31.99 23.18
CA CYS A 120 17.82 32.84 24.23
C CYS A 120 18.92 33.35 25.17
N SER A 121 18.92 34.65 25.46
CA SER A 121 19.85 35.30 26.40
C SER A 121 19.61 34.96 27.89
N ASP A 122 18.65 34.09 28.19
CA ASP A 122 18.21 33.81 29.55
C ASP A 122 19.20 32.90 30.29
N PRO A 123 19.70 33.27 31.49
CA PRO A 123 20.63 32.45 32.27
C PRO A 123 20.01 31.17 32.85
N THR A 124 18.67 31.08 32.92
CA THR A 124 17.96 29.87 33.39
C THR A 124 17.91 28.75 32.36
N LEU A 125 18.22 29.05 31.10
CA LEU A 125 18.29 28.08 30.02
C LEU A 125 19.72 27.58 29.80
N LYS A 126 19.85 26.35 29.28
CA LYS A 126 21.15 25.75 28.99
C LYS A 126 21.78 26.44 27.78
N GLN A 127 22.61 27.43 28.03
CA GLN A 127 23.42 28.06 26.98
C GLN A 127 24.56 27.13 26.57
N SER A 128 24.73 26.93 25.26
CA SER A 128 25.94 26.26 24.75
C SER A 128 27.14 27.19 24.92
N PRO A 129 28.25 26.73 25.53
CA PRO A 129 29.46 27.54 25.64
C PRO A 129 29.94 27.94 24.23
N GLY A 130 30.10 29.25 24.00
CA GLY A 130 30.68 29.79 22.77
C GLY A 130 29.69 30.29 21.70
N LYS A 131 28.39 30.37 21.98
CA LYS A 131 27.41 31.02 21.09
C LYS A 131 26.91 32.32 21.72
N THR A 132 26.99 33.44 20.98
CA THR A 132 26.37 34.69 21.42
C THR A 132 24.85 34.53 21.40
N PRO A 133 24.18 34.84 22.52
CA PRO A 133 22.73 34.85 22.52
C PRO A 133 22.24 35.99 21.62
N ALA A 134 21.27 35.68 20.76
CA ALA A 134 20.79 36.59 19.70
C ALA A 134 19.26 36.76 19.75
N MET A 135 18.61 36.22 20.77
CA MET A 135 17.17 36.26 20.92
C MET A 135 16.79 36.66 22.34
N ASP A 136 15.93 37.67 22.43
CA ASP A 136 15.36 38.12 23.69
C ASP A 136 14.32 37.14 24.23
N ARG A 137 14.08 37.20 25.54
CA ARG A 137 13.16 36.30 26.25
C ARG A 137 11.74 36.34 25.68
N ASP A 138 11.21 37.53 25.37
CA ASP A 138 9.85 37.68 24.82
C ASP A 138 9.72 37.05 23.43
N ASP A 139 10.75 37.15 22.61
CA ASP A 139 10.79 36.50 21.30
C ASP A 139 10.92 34.98 21.44
N ALA A 140 11.64 34.50 22.47
CA ALA A 140 11.68 33.09 22.84
C ALA A 140 10.28 32.55 23.16
N LEU A 141 9.53 33.27 24.01
CA LEU A 141 8.16 32.90 24.39
C LEU A 141 7.22 32.90 23.18
N LYS A 142 7.31 33.89 22.29
CA LYS A 142 6.54 33.91 21.03
C LYS A 142 6.84 32.70 20.16
N ARG A 143 8.12 32.38 19.91
CA ARG A 143 8.51 31.20 19.11
C ARG A 143 8.08 29.89 19.76
N LEU A 144 8.18 29.79 21.09
CA LEU A 144 7.74 28.63 21.84
C LEU A 144 6.22 28.43 21.77
N SER A 145 5.44 29.52 21.75
CA SER A 145 3.99 29.45 21.54
C SER A 145 3.61 28.99 20.12
N ALA A 146 4.35 29.44 19.09
CA ALA A 146 4.16 29.00 17.72
C ALA A 146 4.56 27.53 17.53
N LEU A 147 5.61 27.08 18.23
CA LEU A 147 6.05 25.71 18.27
C LEU A 147 4.99 24.80 18.90
N ASP A 148 4.42 25.20 20.03
CA ASP A 148 3.37 24.45 20.74
C ASP A 148 2.14 24.24 19.86
N LYS A 149 1.66 25.30 19.18
CA LYS A 149 0.57 25.21 18.18
C LYS A 149 0.91 24.27 17.02
N SER A 150 2.17 24.27 16.59
CA SER A 150 2.64 23.37 15.51
C SER A 150 2.65 21.92 15.97
N VAL A 151 3.00 21.66 17.23
CA VAL A 151 3.02 20.33 17.84
C VAL A 151 1.61 19.81 18.11
N GLU A 152 0.67 20.67 18.49
CA GLU A 152 -0.73 20.31 18.73
C GLU A 152 -1.42 19.73 17.49
N ASN A 153 -1.08 20.25 16.31
CA ASN A 153 -1.61 19.79 15.03
C ASN A 153 -0.96 18.50 14.48
N LEU A 154 0.07 17.95 15.15
CA LEU A 154 0.74 16.73 14.72
C LEU A 154 -0.11 15.49 15.06
N ARG A 155 -0.72 14.90 14.04
CA ARG A 155 -1.28 13.55 14.14
C ARG A 155 -0.16 12.51 14.11
N VAL A 156 0.15 11.92 15.26
CA VAL A 156 1.10 10.82 15.41
C VAL A 156 0.37 9.51 15.75
N PRO A 157 0.80 8.35 15.22
CA PRO A 157 0.26 7.06 15.65
C PRO A 157 0.49 6.80 17.13
N ALA A 158 -0.32 5.93 17.74
CA ALA A 158 -0.28 5.58 19.17
C ALA A 158 1.14 5.24 19.66
N THR A 159 1.94 4.53 18.86
CA THR A 159 3.32 4.14 19.19
C THR A 159 4.25 5.33 19.49
N TYR A 160 3.97 6.51 18.94
CA TYR A 160 4.79 7.73 19.11
C TYR A 160 4.13 8.78 20.01
N GLN A 161 3.01 8.45 20.66
CA GLN A 161 2.35 9.39 21.58
C GLN A 161 3.24 9.72 22.77
N ALA A 162 3.98 8.75 23.31
CA ALA A 162 4.91 8.98 24.41
C ALA A 162 5.97 10.05 24.07
N ASP A 163 6.56 9.97 22.87
CA ASP A 163 7.56 10.95 22.39
C ASP A 163 6.95 12.35 22.24
N LEU A 164 5.71 12.43 21.73
CA LEU A 164 5.00 13.70 21.58
C LEU A 164 4.62 14.31 22.94
N HIS A 165 4.21 13.49 23.90
CA HIS A 165 3.96 13.94 25.28
C HIS A 165 5.24 14.45 25.95
N ALA A 166 6.36 13.74 25.79
CA ALA A 166 7.65 14.18 26.32
C ALA A 166 8.09 15.53 25.72
N LEU A 167 7.87 15.74 24.42
CA LEU A 167 8.14 17.02 23.77
C LEU A 167 7.26 18.15 24.33
N LYS A 168 5.95 17.92 24.45
CA LYS A 168 5.01 18.91 25.02
C LYS A 168 5.39 19.28 26.44
N PHE A 169 5.73 18.27 27.26
CA PHE A 169 6.20 18.50 28.63
C PHE A 169 7.49 19.33 28.65
N HIS A 170 8.42 19.08 27.72
CA HIS A 170 9.64 19.87 27.64
C HIS A 170 9.35 21.33 27.27
N ILE A 171 8.48 21.57 26.28
CA ILE A 171 8.05 22.91 25.86
C ILE A 171 7.44 23.67 27.04
N GLN A 172 6.53 23.03 27.79
CA GLN A 172 5.88 23.64 28.96
C GLN A 172 6.89 24.02 30.04
N ARG A 173 7.79 23.09 30.40
CA ARG A 173 8.82 23.36 31.40
C ARG A 173 9.73 24.54 31.03
N VAL A 174 10.14 24.64 29.76
CA VAL A 174 10.94 25.78 29.29
C VAL A 174 10.15 27.08 29.37
N ARG A 175 8.87 27.07 28.98
CA ARG A 175 7.98 28.23 29.08
C ARG A 175 7.85 28.70 30.52
N ASP A 176 7.58 27.78 31.44
CA ASP A 176 7.37 28.09 32.85
C ASP A 176 8.64 28.67 33.48
N ASN A 177 9.82 28.14 33.13
CA ASN A 177 11.10 28.70 33.58
C ASN A 177 11.29 30.15 33.11
N LEU A 178 11.02 30.43 31.82
CA LEU A 178 11.13 31.78 31.26
C LEU A 178 10.14 32.77 31.93
N LEU A 179 8.91 32.34 32.18
CA LEU A 179 7.87 33.17 32.82
C LEU A 179 8.18 33.44 34.30
N ASN A 180 8.63 32.42 35.03
CA ASN A 180 9.01 32.57 36.44
C ASN A 180 10.23 33.46 36.60
N ALA A 181 11.20 33.35 35.68
CA ALA A 181 12.37 34.20 35.69
C ALA A 181 12.03 35.66 35.33
N GLN A 182 11.06 35.90 34.45
CA GLN A 182 10.52 37.24 34.18
C GLN A 182 9.83 37.83 35.41
N LYS A 183 9.03 37.02 36.12
CA LYS A 183 8.36 37.47 37.35
C LYS A 183 9.36 37.90 38.44
N ASN A 184 10.41 37.11 38.65
CA ASN A 184 11.46 37.45 39.61
C ASN A 184 12.18 38.76 39.27
N ASP A 185 12.41 39.03 37.98
CA ASP A 185 13.05 40.28 37.51
C ASP A 185 12.14 41.51 37.76
N SER A 186 10.83 41.33 37.66
CA SER A 186 9.84 42.39 37.93
C SER A 186 9.55 42.64 39.42
N ASP A 187 9.87 41.69 40.29
CA ASP A 187 9.67 41.79 41.75
C ASP A 187 10.91 42.36 42.48
N GLU A 188 12.02 42.61 41.78
CA GLU A 188 13.23 43.22 42.37
C GLU A 188 13.02 44.75 42.55
N PRO A 189 13.03 45.28 43.80
CA PRO A 189 12.74 46.68 44.04
C PRO A 189 13.83 47.57 43.44
N PRO A 190 13.51 48.78 42.93
CA PRO A 190 14.52 49.67 42.39
C PRO A 190 15.53 49.98 43.49
N LEU A 191 16.79 49.59 43.23
CA LEU A 191 17.94 49.93 44.05
C LEU A 191 17.90 51.44 44.30
N SER A 192 17.59 51.79 45.54
CA SER A 192 17.62 53.16 46.01
C SER A 192 19.08 53.59 46.04
N GLY A 193 19.46 54.44 45.09
CA GLY A 193 20.77 55.07 44.96
C GLY A 193 20.62 56.53 44.57
#